data_AF-A0A819LPD5-F1
#
_entry.id   AF-A0A819LPD5-F1
#
_cell.length_a   1.000
_cell.length_b   1.000
_cell.length_c   1.000
_cell.angle_alpha   90.00
_cell.angle_beta   90.00
_cell.angle_gamma   90.00
#
_symmetry.space_group_name_H-M   'P 1'
#
loop_
_entity.id
_entity.type
_entity.pdbx_description
1 polymer ?
#
loop_
_entity_poly.entity_id
_entity_poly.type
_entity_poly.pdbx_seq_one_letter_code
_entity_poly.pdbx_strand_id
1 'polypeptide(L)'
;MKREILTVDGRQQWNRSVKLGAQLITIGMLYVIGWVPYSLIVLIQMFKSSQELVDILLRFLAYLPYLQELILPFVAIFYMPEIKEKLVALFMFPCSSMNRRHQNRTQVIRIPPNISRFQSRAVINY
;
A
#
# COMPACT_ATOMS: atom_id res chain seq x y z
N MET A 1 -33.20 -15.00 -8.44
CA MET A 1 -31.86 -15.49 -8.84
C MET A 1 -30.94 -14.28 -9.01
N LYS A 2 -30.18 -13.89 -7.98
CA LYS A 2 -29.18 -12.80 -8.00
C LYS A 2 -27.94 -13.36 -7.30
N ARG A 3 -26.98 -13.91 -8.05
CA ARG A 3 -25.78 -14.54 -7.46
C ARG A 3 -24.46 -14.21 -8.17
N GLU A 4 -24.42 -13.16 -9.01
CA GLU A 4 -23.24 -12.92 -9.86
C GLU A 4 -22.51 -11.60 -9.63
N ILE A 5 -22.95 -10.72 -8.72
CA ILE A 5 -22.33 -9.38 -8.57
C ILE A 5 -21.25 -9.35 -7.47
N LEU A 6 -21.15 -10.37 -6.61
CA LEU A 6 -20.26 -10.37 -5.43
C LEU A 6 -18.83 -10.87 -5.68
N THR A 7 -18.48 -11.34 -6.89
CA THR A 7 -17.19 -12.03 -7.14
C THR A 7 -16.11 -11.16 -7.79
N VAL A 8 -16.46 -9.98 -8.30
CA VAL A 8 -15.49 -9.08 -8.96
C VAL A 8 -14.62 -8.34 -7.93
N ASP A 9 -15.21 -7.87 -6.82
CA ASP A 9 -14.48 -7.18 -5.75
C ASP A 9 -13.46 -8.08 -5.04
N GLY A 10 -13.79 -9.36 -4.84
CA GLY A 10 -12.91 -10.31 -4.16
C GLY A 10 -11.59 -10.55 -4.91
N ARG A 11 -11.62 -10.60 -6.25
CA ARG A 11 -10.39 -10.77 -7.06
C ARG A 11 -9.50 -9.54 -7.06
N GLN A 12 -10.08 -8.34 -7.06
CA GLN A 12 -9.31 -7.10 -6.93
C GLN A 12 -8.68 -6.96 -5.55
N GLN A 13 -9.45 -7.25 -4.50
CA GLN A 13 -8.95 -7.21 -3.13
C GLN A 13 -7.84 -8.23 -2.89
N TRP A 14 -7.98 -9.45 -3.45
CA TRP A 14 -6.94 -10.48 -3.42
C TRP A 14 -5.66 -10.02 -4.10
N ASN A 15 -5.74 -9.47 -5.31
CA ASN A 15 -4.57 -8.96 -6.03
C ASN A 15 -3.88 -7.82 -5.26
N ARG A 16 -4.62 -7.00 -4.52
CA ARG A 16 -4.05 -5.96 -3.67
C ARG A 16 -3.32 -6.55 -2.47
N SER A 17 -3.91 -7.54 -1.80
CA SER A 17 -3.28 -8.24 -0.67
C SER A 17 -2.01 -8.98 -1.08
N VAL A 18 -2.00 -9.65 -2.24
CA VAL A 18 -0.81 -10.34 -2.75
C VAL A 18 0.32 -9.35 -3.06
N LYS A 19 0.02 -8.17 -3.63
CA LYS A 19 1.02 -7.12 -3.87
C LYS A 19 1.65 -6.60 -2.57
N LEU A 20 0.84 -6.36 -1.54
CA LEU A 20 1.34 -5.96 -0.22
C LEU A 20 2.18 -7.06 0.43
N GLY A 21 1.76 -8.32 0.30
CA GLY A 21 2.53 -9.47 0.78
C GLY A 21 3.90 -9.57 0.08
N ALA A 22 3.93 -9.44 -1.25
CA ALA A 22 5.17 -9.43 -2.02
C ALA A 22 6.10 -8.29 -1.60
N GLN A 23 5.57 -7.08 -1.38
CA GLN A 23 6.35 -5.94 -0.88
C GLN A 23 6.98 -6.24 0.48
N LEU A 24 6.22 -6.83 1.40
CA LEU A 24 6.72 -7.18 2.74
C LEU A 24 7.84 -8.23 2.66
N ILE A 25 7.68 -9.23 1.80
CA ILE A 25 8.71 -10.24 1.53
C ILE A 25 9.97 -9.60 0.94
N THR A 26 9.83 -8.69 -0.02
CA THR A 26 10.96 -7.98 -0.63
C THR A 26 11.71 -7.14 0.40
N ILE A 27 11.00 -6.40 1.26
CA ILE A 27 11.64 -5.61 2.34
C ILE A 27 12.33 -6.54 3.34
N GLY A 28 11.70 -7.66 3.71
CA GLY A 28 12.29 -8.66 4.59
C GLY A 28 13.57 -9.25 4.02
N MET A 29 13.56 -9.66 2.75
CA MET A 29 14.75 -10.17 2.06
C MET A 29 15.87 -9.13 1.99
N LEU A 30 15.53 -7.88 1.68
CA LEU A 30 16.49 -6.79 1.65
C LEU A 30 17.15 -6.60 3.03
N TYR A 31 16.36 -6.69 4.10
CA TYR A 31 16.86 -6.60 5.47
C TYR A 31 17.81 -7.74 5.84
N VAL A 32 17.45 -8.97 5.48
CA VAL A 32 18.29 -10.15 5.70
C VAL A 32 19.62 -10.00 4.96
N ILE A 33 19.60 -9.59 3.68
CA ILE A 33 20.81 -9.43 2.87
C ILE A 33 21.72 -8.33 3.42
N GLY A 34 21.17 -7.23 3.94
CA GLY A 34 21.98 -6.14 4.52
C GLY A 34 22.57 -6.49 5.89
N TRP A 35 21.77 -7.06 6.79
CA TRP A 35 22.14 -7.25 8.19
C TRP A 35 22.86 -8.55 8.49
N VAL A 36 22.54 -9.65 7.80
CA VAL A 36 23.19 -10.95 8.03
C VAL A 36 24.69 -10.90 7.82
N PRO A 37 25.23 -10.39 6.70
CA PRO A 37 26.67 -10.40 6.47
C PRO A 37 27.40 -9.48 7.46
N TYR A 38 26.80 -8.34 7.84
CA TYR A 38 27.33 -7.48 8.89
C TYR A 38 27.42 -8.20 10.23
N SER A 39 26.32 -8.84 10.66
CA SER A 39 26.26 -9.57 11.93
C SER A 39 27.24 -10.75 11.97
N LEU A 40 27.40 -11.44 10.84
CA LEU A 40 28.34 -12.56 10.71
C LEU A 40 29.79 -12.10 10.86
N ILE A 41 30.18 -10.97 10.27
CA ILE A 41 31.54 -10.44 10.39
C ILE A 41 31.83 -9.99 11.82
N VAL A 42 30.90 -9.29 12.46
CA VAL A 42 31.03 -8.90 13.87
C VAL A 42 31.20 -10.14 14.76
N LEU A 43 30.45 -11.21 14.47
CA LEU A 43 30.60 -12.47 15.18
C LEU A 43 31.99 -13.09 14.94
N ILE A 44 32.47 -13.12 13.70
CA ILE A 44 33.82 -13.61 13.38
C ILE A 44 34.90 -12.79 14.10
N GLN A 45 34.74 -11.46 14.19
CA GLN A 45 35.66 -10.57 14.90
C GLN A 45 35.77 -10.92 16.38
N MET A 46 34.65 -11.31 17.02
CA MET A 46 34.64 -11.75 18.42
C MET A 46 35.45 -13.03 18.64
N PHE A 47 35.52 -13.92 17.63
CA PHE A 47 36.20 -15.23 17.77
C PHE A 47 37.62 -15.27 17.21
N LYS A 48 38.02 -14.34 16.33
CA LYS A 48 39.33 -14.32 15.68
C LYS A 48 40.07 -13.00 15.90
N SER A 49 41.27 -13.09 16.49
CA SER A 49 42.16 -11.95 16.75
C SER A 49 42.82 -11.31 15.51
N SER A 50 42.49 -11.75 14.30
CA SER A 50 43.03 -11.19 13.06
C SER A 50 42.29 -9.89 12.71
N GLN A 51 42.76 -8.78 13.28
CA GLN A 51 42.07 -7.48 13.27
C GLN A 51 42.04 -6.79 11.88
N GLU A 52 43.10 -6.85 11.08
CA GLU A 52 43.22 -5.94 9.93
C GLU A 52 42.25 -6.24 8.78
N LEU A 53 42.09 -7.50 8.40
CA LEU A 53 41.21 -7.88 7.29
C LEU A 53 39.74 -7.70 7.66
N VAL A 54 39.42 -7.93 8.95
CA VAL A 54 38.08 -7.78 9.51
C VAL A 54 37.67 -6.30 9.56
N ASP A 55 38.59 -5.40 9.93
CA ASP A 55 38.33 -3.95 9.97
C ASP A 55 38.06 -3.36 8.58
N ILE A 56 38.79 -3.80 7.54
CA ILE A 56 38.53 -3.36 6.16
C ILE A 56 37.15 -3.83 5.70
N LEU A 57 36.79 -5.08 5.97
CA LEU A 57 35.47 -5.63 5.64
C LEU A 57 34.36 -4.89 6.40
N LEU A 58 34.56 -4.64 7.70
CA LEU A 58 33.61 -3.91 8.54
C LEU A 58 33.35 -2.50 8.04
N ARG A 59 34.39 -1.78 7.60
CA ARG A 59 34.19 -0.45 7.00
C ARG A 59 33.28 -0.53 5.78
N PHE A 60 33.48 -1.49 4.88
CA PHE A 60 32.63 -1.64 3.70
C PHE A 60 31.20 -2.06 4.06
N LEU A 61 31.04 -3.06 4.94
CA LEU A 61 29.73 -3.58 5.31
C LEU A 61 28.96 -2.66 6.28
N ALA A 62 29.63 -1.76 6.98
CA ALA A 62 28.97 -0.73 7.78
C ALA A 62 28.13 0.21 6.91
N TYR A 63 28.45 0.38 5.62
CA TYR A 63 27.67 1.23 4.70
C TYR A 63 26.40 0.55 4.16
N LEU A 64 26.33 -0.79 4.18
CA LEU A 64 25.19 -1.55 3.65
C LEU A 64 23.85 -1.20 4.31
N PRO A 65 23.75 -1.12 5.66
CA PRO A 65 22.52 -0.71 6.34
C PRO A 65 22.05 0.70 5.95
N TYR A 66 22.96 1.66 5.81
CA TYR A 66 22.61 3.02 5.39
C TYR A 66 22.09 3.05 3.96
N LEU A 67 22.71 2.27 3.07
CA LEU A 67 22.26 2.15 1.69
C LEU A 67 20.88 1.46 1.61
N GLN A 68 20.62 0.51 2.50
CA GLN A 68 19.32 -0.14 2.64
C GLN A 68 18.23 0.85 3.07
N GLU A 69 18.49 1.73 4.05
CA GLU A 69 17.55 2.78 4.45
C GLU A 69 17.21 3.72 3.30
N LEU A 70 18.20 4.04 2.47
CA LEU A 70 17.99 4.88 1.29
C LEU A 70 17.14 4.17 0.23
N ILE A 71 17.26 2.85 0.06
CA ILE A 71 16.53 2.04 -0.92
C ILE A 71 15.08 1.78 -0.50
N LEU A 72 14.79 1.68 0.80
CA LEU A 72 13.46 1.40 1.36
C LEU A 72 12.32 2.25 0.75
N PRO A 73 12.42 3.59 0.69
CA PRO A 73 11.37 4.42 0.11
C PRO A 73 11.19 4.16 -1.39
N PHE A 74 12.26 3.85 -2.13
CA PHE A 74 12.16 3.52 -3.56
C PHE A 74 11.43 2.20 -3.77
N VAL A 75 11.75 1.17 -2.97
CA VAL A 75 11.03 -0.11 -3.00
C VAL A 75 9.56 0.11 -2.64
N ALA A 76 9.26 0.88 -1.60
CA ALA A 76 7.88 1.17 -1.22
C ALA A 76 7.08 1.88 -2.34
N ILE A 77 7.69 2.87 -3.00
CA ILE A 77 7.06 3.61 -4.10
C ILE A 77 6.88 2.71 -5.34
N PHE A 78 7.82 1.81 -5.63
CA PHE A 78 7.76 0.95 -6.81
C PHE A 78 6.58 -0.05 -6.75
N TYR A 79 6.28 -0.56 -5.55
CA TYR A 79 5.18 -1.52 -5.34
C TYR A 79 3.80 -0.85 -5.16
N MET A 80 3.76 0.47 -4.95
CA MET A 80 2.52 1.24 -4.82
C MET A 80 2.31 2.21 -6.00
N PRO A 81 1.77 1.74 -7.14
CA PRO A 81 1.54 2.58 -8.32
C PRO A 81 0.60 3.76 -8.03
N GLU A 82 -0.36 3.57 -7.13
CA GLU A 82 -1.29 4.60 -6.66
C GLU A 82 -0.57 5.79 -5.99
N ILE A 83 0.55 5.52 -5.30
CA ILE A 83 1.39 6.54 -4.68
C ILE A 83 2.28 7.17 -5.73
N LYS A 84 2.85 6.38 -6.66
CA LYS A 84 3.66 6.91 -7.76
C LYS A 84 2.91 7.98 -8.57
N GLU A 85 1.66 7.72 -8.93
CA GLU A 85 0.82 8.71 -9.64
C GLU A 85 0.58 9.98 -8.82
N LYS A 86 0.30 9.85 -7.52
CA LYS A 86 0.12 10.99 -6.62
C LYS A 86 1.42 11.77 -6.40
N LEU A 87 2.55 11.09 -6.31
CA LEU A 87 3.87 11.70 -6.10
C LEU A 87 4.29 12.47 -7.35
N VAL A 88 4.13 11.88 -8.54
CA VAL A 88 4.36 12.57 -9.82
C VAL A 88 3.43 13.78 -9.93
N ALA A 89 2.15 13.64 -9.58
CA ALA A 89 1.23 14.79 -9.57
C ALA A 89 1.67 15.89 -8.58
N LEU A 90 2.19 15.53 -7.40
CA LEU A 90 2.68 16.49 -6.39
C LEU A 90 3.95 17.23 -6.86
N PHE A 91 4.90 16.50 -7.45
CA PHE A 91 6.18 17.06 -7.93
C PHE A 91 6.03 17.83 -9.25
N MET A 92 5.11 17.42 -10.11
CA MET A 92 4.90 18.02 -11.44
C MET A 92 3.87 19.16 -11.41
N PHE A 93 2.99 19.21 -10.39
CA PHE A 93 2.04 20.30 -10.18
C PHE A 93 1.99 20.73 -8.70
N PRO A 94 2.75 21.76 -8.29
CA PRO A 94 2.53 22.41 -6.98
C PRO A 94 1.17 23.13 -6.90
N CYS A 95 0.42 23.24 -8.01
CA CYS A 95 -0.79 24.04 -8.10
C CYS A 95 -1.90 23.29 -8.86
N SER A 96 -2.58 22.36 -8.20
CA SER A 96 -3.95 21.98 -8.57
C SER A 96 -4.68 21.36 -7.38
N SER A 97 -4.78 22.14 -6.30
CA SER A 97 -5.78 21.90 -5.28
C SER A 97 -7.13 22.46 -5.76
N MET A 98 -7.76 21.87 -6.77
CA MET A 98 -9.20 22.11 -6.91
C MET A 98 -9.89 21.01 -7.68
N ASN A 99 -11.04 20.61 -7.14
CA ASN A 99 -12.10 19.90 -7.85
C ASN A 99 -12.09 18.36 -7.84
N ARG A 100 -11.98 17.74 -6.65
CA ARG A 100 -12.45 16.36 -6.45
C ARG A 100 -13.55 16.19 -5.39
N ARG A 101 -14.20 17.28 -4.96
CA ARG A 101 -15.35 17.22 -4.03
C ARG A 101 -16.73 17.24 -4.69
N HIS A 102 -16.84 17.43 -6.01
CA HIS A 102 -18.16 17.57 -6.66
C HIS A 102 -18.77 16.31 -7.28
N GLN A 103 -18.04 15.19 -7.39
CA GLN A 103 -18.57 13.99 -8.05
C GLN A 103 -19.28 12.99 -7.10
N ASN A 104 -19.62 13.41 -5.88
CA ASN A 104 -20.34 12.57 -4.90
C ASN A 104 -21.67 13.18 -4.41
N ARG A 105 -22.17 14.25 -5.05
CA ARG A 105 -23.44 14.90 -4.68
C ARG A 105 -24.56 14.82 -5.72
N THR A 106 -24.39 14.04 -6.78
CA THR A 106 -25.42 13.83 -7.80
C THR A 106 -25.81 12.35 -7.92
N GLN A 107 -25.89 11.63 -6.80
CA GLN A 107 -26.85 10.54 -6.73
C GLN A 107 -28.22 11.15 -6.45
N VAL A 108 -28.84 11.66 -7.51
CA VAL A 108 -30.27 11.92 -7.54
C VAL A 108 -30.93 10.57 -7.29
N ILE A 109 -31.41 10.40 -6.06
CA ILE A 109 -32.35 9.35 -5.67
C ILE A 109 -33.57 9.55 -6.58
N ARG A 110 -33.62 8.83 -7.72
CA ARG A 110 -34.86 8.66 -8.47
C ARG A 110 -35.77 7.79 -7.61
N ILE A 111 -36.60 8.44 -6.81
CA ILE A 111 -37.77 7.82 -6.20
C ILE A 111 -38.67 7.35 -7.37
N PRO A 112 -38.99 6.06 -7.49
CA PRO A 112 -39.95 5.61 -8.49
C PRO A 112 -41.34 6.18 -8.15
N PRO A 113 -42.05 6.84 -9.09
CA PRO A 113 -43.40 7.31 -8.86
C PRO A 113 -44.37 6.15 -9.05
N ASN A 114 -44.55 5.29 -8.03
CA ASN A 114 -45.64 4.32 -8.08
C ASN A 114 -46.08 3.83 -6.69
N ILE A 115 -46.66 4.70 -5.88
CA ILE A 115 -47.59 4.29 -4.82
C ILE A 115 -48.74 5.31 -4.76
N SER A 116 -49.58 5.32 -5.79
CA SER A 116 -50.86 6.05 -5.81
C SER A 116 -52.06 5.09 -5.81
N ARG A 117 -51.97 3.97 -5.07
CA ARG A 117 -53.05 2.96 -5.03
C ARG A 117 -53.36 2.33 -3.66
N PHE A 118 -53.06 3.00 -2.55
CA PHE A 118 -53.50 2.53 -1.23
C PHE A 118 -53.89 3.68 -0.30
N GLN A 119 -54.84 4.51 -0.72
CA GLN A 119 -55.69 5.28 0.20
C GLN A 119 -57.13 5.22 -0.29
N SER A 120 -57.74 4.06 -0.11
CA SER A 120 -59.18 3.87 -0.21
C SER A 120 -59.53 2.74 0.75
N ARG A 121 -59.85 3.11 2.00
CA ARG A 121 -60.63 2.38 3.02
C ARG A 121 -60.16 2.76 4.43
N ALA A 122 -60.75 3.82 4.97
CA ALA A 122 -61.09 3.95 6.39
C ALA A 122 -61.96 5.20 6.55
N VAL A 123 -63.17 5.17 5.98
CA VAL A 123 -64.26 6.02 6.43
C VAL A 123 -64.96 5.23 7.53
N ILE A 124 -64.70 5.60 8.78
CA ILE A 124 -65.47 5.14 9.94
C ILE A 124 -66.47 6.26 10.21
N ASN A 125 -67.74 5.99 9.94
CA ASN A 125 -68.88 6.81 10.36
C ASN A 125 -69.08 6.61 11.87
N TYR A 126 -69.30 7.71 12.59
CA TYR A 126 -70.10 7.77 13.81
C TYR A 126 -71.40 8.49 13.47
#